data_AF-M3DLW8-F1
#
_entry.id   AF-M3DLW8-F1
#
_cell.length_a   1.000
_cell.length_b   1.000
_cell.length_c   1.000
_cell.angle_alpha   90.00
_cell.angle_beta   90.00
_cell.angle_gamma   90.00
#
_symmetry.space_group_name_H-M   'P 1'
#
loop_
_entity.id
_entity.type
_entity.pdbx_description
1 polymer ?
#
loop_
_entity_poly.entity_id
_entity_poly.type
_entity_poly.pdbx_seq_one_letter_code
_entity_poly.pdbx_strand_id
1 'polypeptide(L)'
;MGLTYGYDIYLRSENVARALTEVAKLAPPERRVPPLTVTLPGGERVVLPFTSGFKSDPVDCAGKDRITLDTSLMLPADEAVRAYAEEGDLPVEDGRVRIGYVYLDMFFPSLADPRYVCLDFWAATSRMSRLFEASGAIRKVFTDLAKTAGA
;
A
#
# COMPACT_ATOMS: atom_id res chain seq x y z
N MET A 1 -11.86 -1.13 -20.34
CA MET A 1 -11.89 -1.26 -18.87
C MET A 1 -10.79 -2.22 -18.46
N GLY A 2 -9.97 -1.86 -17.48
CA GLY A 2 -8.91 -2.72 -16.94
C GLY A 2 -9.41 -3.59 -15.79
N LEU A 3 -8.65 -4.61 -15.42
CA LEU A 3 -8.86 -5.36 -14.18
C LEU A 3 -8.25 -4.55 -13.03
N THR A 4 -8.99 -4.36 -11.95
CA THR A 4 -8.48 -3.80 -10.70
C THR A 4 -8.62 -4.86 -9.62
N TYR A 5 -7.50 -5.44 -9.22
CA TYR A 5 -7.43 -6.32 -8.06
C TYR A 5 -6.69 -5.58 -6.95
N GLY A 6 -7.14 -5.79 -5.71
CA GLY A 6 -6.58 -5.14 -4.54
C GLY A 6 -6.80 -5.94 -3.27
N TYR A 7 -6.30 -5.39 -2.17
CA TYR A 7 -6.43 -5.92 -0.83
C TYR A 7 -6.97 -4.83 0.08
N ASP A 8 -8.10 -5.11 0.72
CA ASP A 8 -8.66 -4.23 1.75
C ASP A 8 -8.20 -4.70 3.14
N ILE A 9 -7.79 -3.75 3.97
CA ILE A 9 -7.54 -3.97 5.39
C ILE A 9 -8.47 -3.05 6.18
N TYR A 10 -9.36 -3.64 6.96
CA TYR A 10 -10.27 -2.92 7.86
C TYR A 10 -9.69 -2.92 9.27
N LEU A 11 -9.44 -1.73 9.83
CA LEU A 11 -8.87 -1.60 11.16
C LEU A 11 -9.49 -0.45 11.94
N ARG A 12 -9.31 -0.49 13.26
CA ARG A 12 -9.70 0.61 14.13
C ARG A 12 -8.82 1.84 13.88
N SER A 13 -9.36 3.04 14.07
CA SER A 13 -8.64 4.31 13.82
C SER A 13 -7.27 4.38 14.51
N GLU A 14 -7.19 3.88 15.74
CA GLU A 14 -5.99 3.84 16.57
C GLU A 14 -4.86 2.96 16.00
N ASN A 15 -5.18 2.08 15.05
CA ASN A 15 -4.21 1.17 14.43
C ASN A 15 -3.68 1.68 13.08
N VAL A 16 -4.20 2.80 12.56
CA VAL A 16 -3.84 3.29 11.22
C VAL A 16 -2.38 3.70 11.13
N ALA A 17 -1.87 4.43 12.12
CA ALA A 17 -0.46 4.82 12.13
C ALA A 17 0.48 3.61 12.13
N ARG A 18 0.13 2.58 12.90
CA ARG A 18 0.85 1.31 12.94
C ARG A 18 0.82 0.62 11.58
N ALA A 19 -0.35 0.49 10.96
CA ALA A 19 -0.49 -0.11 9.64
C ALA A 19 0.38 0.60 8.59
N LEU A 20 0.31 1.93 8.53
CA LEU A 20 1.10 2.75 7.60
C LEU A 20 2.61 2.58 7.83
N THR A 21 3.04 2.49 9.08
CA THR A 21 4.44 2.24 9.44
C THR A 21 4.90 0.86 8.97
N GLU A 22 4.07 -0.17 9.10
CA GLU A 22 4.38 -1.52 8.59
C GLU A 22 4.44 -1.55 7.05
N VAL A 23 3.52 -0.88 6.35
CA VAL A 23 3.58 -0.75 4.88
C VAL A 23 4.85 -0.01 4.46
N ALA A 24 5.27 1.03 5.19
CA ALA A 24 6.48 1.79 4.87
C ALA A 24 7.74 0.93 4.85
N LYS A 25 7.79 -0.17 5.62
CA LYS A 25 8.91 -1.14 5.60
C LYS A 25 8.96 -1.96 4.31
N LEU A 26 7.88 -2.01 3.56
CA LEU A 26 7.80 -2.67 2.24
C LEU A 26 8.19 -1.72 1.11
N ALA A 27 8.43 -0.43 1.37
CA ALA A 27 8.83 0.51 0.34
C ALA A 27 10.26 0.20 -0.20
N PRO A 28 10.54 0.50 -1.48
CA PRO A 28 11.89 0.46 -2.00
C PRO A 28 12.85 1.34 -1.19
N PRO A 29 14.12 0.93 -1.01
CA PRO A 29 15.10 1.68 -0.24
C PRO A 29 15.51 3.01 -0.91
N GLU A 30 15.44 3.07 -2.24
CA GLU A 30 15.77 4.27 -3.01
C GLU A 30 14.74 5.39 -2.79
N ARG A 31 15.13 6.44 -2.06
CA ARG A 31 14.33 7.66 -1.91
C ARG A 31 14.60 8.61 -3.08
N ARG A 32 13.81 8.48 -4.15
CA ARG A 32 13.84 9.42 -5.28
C ARG A 32 13.04 10.70 -5.03
N VAL A 33 12.22 10.72 -3.96
CA VAL A 33 11.37 11.84 -3.57
C VAL A 33 11.47 12.09 -2.06
N PRO A 34 11.25 13.33 -1.59
CA PRO A 34 11.13 13.62 -0.16
C PRO A 34 10.00 12.81 0.49
N PRO A 35 10.13 12.43 1.78
CA PRO A 35 9.08 11.70 2.47
C PRO A 35 7.84 12.57 2.66
N LEU A 36 6.66 11.94 2.58
CA LEU A 36 5.36 12.54 2.81
C LEU A 36 5.02 12.52 4.30
N THR A 37 4.62 13.67 4.86
CA THR A 37 4.03 13.71 6.20
C THR A 37 2.51 13.60 6.11
N VAL A 38 1.93 12.62 6.80
CA VAL A 38 0.48 12.40 6.88
C VAL A 38 0.02 12.67 8.31
N THR A 39 -0.98 13.54 8.48
CA THR A 39 -1.65 13.78 9.77
C THR A 39 -2.98 13.04 9.77
N LEU A 40 -3.14 12.06 10.66
CA LEU A 40 -4.33 11.22 10.79
C LEU A 40 -5.47 11.94 11.51
N PRO A 41 -6.73 11.49 11.34
CA PRO A 41 -7.83 11.94 12.19
C PRO A 41 -7.50 11.65 13.66
N GLY A 42 -7.43 12.70 14.49
CA GLY A 42 -6.91 12.61 15.87
C GLY A 42 -5.56 13.31 16.08
N GLY A 43 -4.90 13.76 15.00
CA GLY A 43 -3.72 14.60 15.06
C GLY A 43 -2.38 13.86 15.10
N GLU A 44 -2.38 12.53 15.16
CA GLU A 44 -1.17 11.72 15.05
C GLU A 44 -0.50 11.91 13.67
N ARG A 45 0.83 12.01 13.64
CA ARG A 45 1.60 12.25 12.41
C ARG A 45 2.49 11.06 12.07
N VAL A 46 2.46 10.66 10.80
CA VAL A 46 3.28 9.57 10.26
C VAL A 46 4.08 10.09 9.07
N VAL A 47 5.35 9.71 8.99
CA VAL A 47 6.24 10.06 7.88
C VAL A 47 6.44 8.84 7.00
N LEU A 48 6.07 8.95 5.72
CA LEU A 48 5.99 7.83 4.78
C LEU A 48 6.91 8.05 3.57
N PRO A 49 7.53 6.98 3.03
CA PRO A 49 8.29 7.05 1.78
C PRO A 49 7.36 6.99 0.54
N PHE A 50 6.17 7.59 0.64
CA PHE A 50 5.12 7.56 -0.39
C PHE A 50 4.88 8.98 -0.93
N THR A 51 4.00 9.08 -1.92
CA THR A 51 3.48 10.37 -2.41
C THR A 51 1.96 10.42 -2.30
N SER A 52 1.40 11.60 -2.51
CA SER A 52 -0.03 11.80 -2.74
C SER A 52 -0.21 12.63 -4.00
N GLY A 53 -0.80 12.04 -5.05
CA GLY A 53 -0.85 12.67 -6.38
C GLY A 53 0.55 12.96 -6.92
N PHE A 54 1.50 12.04 -6.67
CA PHE A 54 2.91 12.14 -7.06
C PHE A 54 3.67 13.35 -6.45
N LYS A 55 3.16 13.91 -5.35
CA LYS A 55 3.79 15.00 -4.58
C LYS A 55 4.07 14.58 -3.13
N SER A 56 4.99 15.29 -2.48
CA SER A 56 5.41 15.08 -1.09
C SER A 56 4.89 16.16 -0.13
N ASP A 57 3.98 17.03 -0.57
CA ASP A 57 3.36 18.06 0.27
C ASP A 57 2.62 17.41 1.44
N PRO A 58 2.73 17.91 2.69
CA PRO A 58 2.05 17.33 3.83
C PRO A 58 0.54 17.15 3.60
N VAL A 59 0.02 15.99 3.97
CA VAL A 59 -1.40 15.65 3.84
C VAL A 59 -2.04 15.64 5.22
N ASP A 60 -3.08 16.46 5.39
CA ASP A 60 -3.98 16.38 6.53
C ASP A 60 -5.22 15.55 6.17
N CYS A 61 -5.50 14.51 6.94
CA CYS A 61 -6.67 13.63 6.79
C CYS A 61 -7.88 14.11 7.61
N ALA A 62 -7.73 15.12 8.47
CA ALA A 62 -8.83 15.63 9.28
C ALA A 62 -9.97 16.17 8.39
N GLY A 63 -11.19 15.68 8.61
CA GLY A 63 -12.38 16.10 7.87
C GLY A 63 -12.45 15.61 6.42
N LYS A 64 -11.59 14.65 6.02
CA LYS A 64 -11.63 14.04 4.69
C LYS A 64 -12.16 12.63 4.76
N ASP A 65 -13.06 12.30 3.84
CA ASP A 65 -13.63 10.95 3.74
C ASP A 65 -12.68 9.97 3.05
N ARG A 66 -11.78 10.49 2.20
CA ARG A 66 -10.80 9.69 1.45
C ARG A 66 -9.48 10.43 1.24
N ILE A 67 -8.38 9.70 1.33
CA ILE A 67 -7.04 10.10 0.87
C ILE A 67 -6.46 8.99 -0.01
N THR A 68 -5.77 9.37 -1.09
CA THR A 68 -5.03 8.45 -1.95
C THR A 68 -3.54 8.68 -1.79
N LEU A 69 -2.80 7.63 -1.49
CA LEU A 69 -1.35 7.61 -1.52
C LEU A 69 -0.86 6.77 -2.69
N ASP A 70 0.24 7.18 -3.30
CA ASP A 70 0.90 6.44 -4.37
C ASP A 70 2.22 5.88 -3.84
N THR A 71 2.43 4.58 -4.02
CA THR A 71 3.64 3.91 -3.56
C THR A 71 4.13 2.84 -4.53
N SER A 72 5.33 2.32 -4.29
CA SER A 72 5.83 1.07 -4.85
C SER A 72 6.15 0.14 -3.68
N LEU A 73 6.02 -1.17 -3.87
CA LEU A 73 6.30 -2.15 -2.82
C LEU A 73 7.33 -3.18 -3.29
N MET A 74 8.25 -3.55 -2.39
CA MET A 74 9.19 -4.66 -2.53
C MET A 74 8.52 -5.94 -2.03
N LEU A 75 8.05 -6.78 -2.95
CA LEU A 75 7.29 -7.99 -2.63
C LEU A 75 8.13 -9.26 -2.85
N PRO A 76 7.99 -10.30 -2.02
CA PRO A 76 8.78 -11.53 -2.16
C PRO A 76 8.54 -12.23 -3.51
N ALA A 77 9.62 -12.73 -4.10
CA ALA A 77 9.63 -13.34 -5.43
C ALA A 77 9.21 -14.82 -5.40
N ASP A 78 7.91 -15.08 -5.31
CA ASP A 78 7.34 -16.39 -5.67
C ASP A 78 7.30 -16.57 -7.20
N GLU A 79 6.79 -17.72 -7.68
CA GLU A 79 6.75 -18.05 -9.11
C GLU A 79 6.06 -16.96 -9.95
N ALA A 80 4.90 -16.47 -9.50
CA ALA A 80 4.16 -15.43 -10.21
C ALA A 80 4.90 -14.09 -10.23
N VAL A 81 5.51 -13.70 -9.10
CA VAL A 81 6.31 -12.47 -9.02
C VAL A 81 7.59 -12.56 -9.86
N ARG A 82 8.24 -13.73 -9.93
CA ARG A 82 9.41 -13.95 -10.80
C ARG A 82 9.06 -13.88 -12.27
N ALA A 83 7.99 -14.55 -12.70
CA ALA A 83 7.52 -14.48 -14.08
C ALA A 83 7.19 -13.03 -14.48
N TYR A 84 6.50 -12.29 -13.58
CA TYR A 84 6.24 -10.86 -13.79
C TYR A 84 7.53 -10.03 -13.90
N ALA A 85 8.53 -10.32 -13.08
CA ALA A 85 9.82 -9.64 -13.12
C ALA A 85 10.58 -9.91 -14.43
N GLU A 86 10.66 -11.18 -14.85
CA GLU A 86 11.33 -11.61 -16.07
C GLU A 86 10.70 -10.97 -17.32
N GLU A 87 9.38 -11.00 -17.44
CA GLU A 87 8.65 -10.33 -18.52
C GLU A 87 8.83 -8.80 -18.53
N GLY A 88 9.07 -8.21 -17.36
CA GLY A 88 9.23 -6.76 -17.18
C GLY A 88 10.68 -6.29 -17.17
N ASP A 89 11.65 -7.18 -17.34
CA ASP A 89 13.08 -6.94 -17.12
C ASP A 89 13.36 -6.21 -15.78
N LEU A 90 12.64 -6.62 -14.73
CA LEU A 90 12.73 -6.01 -13.40
C LEU A 90 13.79 -6.73 -12.56
N PRO A 91 14.63 -5.99 -11.82
CA PRO A 91 15.63 -6.60 -10.95
C PRO A 91 14.96 -7.34 -9.78
N VAL A 92 15.56 -8.47 -9.41
CA VAL A 92 15.26 -9.20 -8.16
C VAL A 92 16.35 -8.86 -7.15
N GLU A 93 15.98 -8.16 -6.09
CA GLU A 93 16.88 -7.69 -5.03
C GLU A 93 16.54 -8.41 -3.73
N ASP A 94 17.49 -9.15 -3.16
CA ASP A 94 17.32 -9.93 -1.91
C ASP A 94 16.05 -10.82 -1.92
N GLY A 95 15.77 -11.44 -3.07
CA GLY A 95 14.60 -12.29 -3.25
C GLY A 95 13.27 -11.53 -3.29
N ARG A 96 13.29 -10.21 -3.48
CA ARG A 96 12.12 -9.35 -3.64
C ARG A 96 12.15 -8.64 -4.98
N VAL A 97 10.98 -8.26 -5.47
CA VAL A 97 10.82 -7.49 -6.69
C VAL A 97 10.09 -6.21 -6.36
N ARG A 98 10.58 -5.10 -6.90
CA ARG A 98 9.85 -3.84 -6.89
C ARG A 98 8.66 -3.94 -7.83
N ILE A 99 7.47 -4.02 -7.25
CA ILE A 99 6.24 -3.87 -8.00
C ILE A 99 5.95 -2.37 -8.17
N GLY A 100 5.50 -1.99 -9.37
CA GLY A 100 5.22 -0.60 -9.76
C GLY A 100 4.11 0.05 -8.91
N TYR A 101 3.50 1.13 -9.41
CA TYR A 101 2.56 1.91 -8.61
C TYR A 101 1.43 1.06 -8.01
N VAL A 102 1.38 1.04 -6.68
CA VAL A 102 0.29 0.55 -5.86
C VAL A 102 -0.36 1.78 -5.26
N TYR A 103 -1.66 1.92 -5.47
CA TYR A 103 -2.43 2.99 -4.85
C TYR A 103 -2.96 2.49 -3.51
N LEU A 104 -2.84 3.33 -2.49
CA LEU A 104 -3.41 3.12 -1.17
C LEU A 104 -4.48 4.18 -0.94
N ASP A 105 -5.74 3.78 -1.07
CA ASP A 105 -6.88 4.58 -0.67
C ASP A 105 -7.20 4.34 0.80
N MET A 106 -7.32 5.42 1.57
CA MET A 106 -7.69 5.39 2.98
C MET A 106 -9.06 6.03 3.15
N PHE A 107 -10.02 5.29 3.71
CA PHE A 107 -11.40 5.75 3.91
C PHE A 107 -11.70 5.99 5.39
N PHE A 108 -12.16 7.20 5.72
CA PHE A 108 -12.45 7.66 7.09
C PHE A 108 -13.91 8.17 7.20
N PRO A 109 -14.87 7.35 7.63
CA PRO A 109 -14.73 5.94 7.96
C PRO A 109 -14.84 5.04 6.72
N SER A 110 -14.64 3.74 6.92
CA SER A 110 -14.90 2.71 5.90
C SER A 110 -16.35 2.80 5.41
N LEU A 111 -16.53 2.60 4.11
CA LEU A 111 -17.86 2.54 3.48
C LEU A 111 -18.64 1.27 3.88
N ALA A 112 -17.95 0.20 4.26
CA ALA A 112 -18.56 -1.08 4.64
C ALA A 112 -19.05 -1.10 6.10
N ASP A 113 -18.29 -0.50 7.01
CA ASP A 113 -18.65 -0.38 8.43
C ASP A 113 -18.03 0.89 9.03
N PRO A 114 -18.83 1.85 9.51
CA PRO A 114 -18.34 3.14 9.99
C PRO A 114 -17.47 3.06 11.24
N ARG A 115 -17.39 1.90 11.91
CA ARG A 115 -16.54 1.66 13.08
C ARG A 115 -15.07 1.43 12.73
N TYR A 116 -14.75 1.31 11.45
CA TYR A 116 -13.41 0.99 10.94
C TYR A 116 -12.93 2.06 9.94
N VAL A 117 -11.64 2.08 9.72
CA VAL A 117 -10.95 2.70 8.59
C VAL A 117 -10.64 1.59 7.59
N CYS A 118 -10.83 1.85 6.30
CA CYS A 118 -10.40 0.94 5.24
C CYS A 118 -9.08 1.44 4.63
N LEU A 119 -8.10 0.56 4.52
CA LEU A 119 -6.92 0.73 3.69
C LEU A 119 -7.06 -0.17 2.47
N ASP A 120 -7.43 0.40 1.33
CA ASP A 120 -7.61 -0.29 0.05
C ASP A 120 -6.34 -0.13 -0.79
N PHE A 121 -5.65 -1.25 -0.99
CA PHE A 121 -4.44 -1.33 -1.82
C PHE A 121 -4.78 -1.90 -3.18
N TRP A 122 -4.67 -1.13 -4.25
CA TRP A 122 -5.01 -1.61 -5.59
C TRP A 122 -3.89 -1.43 -6.61
N ALA A 123 -3.82 -2.40 -7.51
CA ALA A 123 -2.85 -2.45 -8.59
C ALA A 123 -3.17 -1.41 -9.69
N ALA A 124 -2.18 -0.61 -10.08
CA ALA A 124 -2.37 0.44 -11.09
C ALA A 124 -2.68 -0.06 -12.51
N THR A 125 -2.45 -1.35 -12.81
CA THR A 125 -2.61 -1.91 -14.16
C THR A 125 -3.23 -3.30 -14.14
N SER A 126 -3.91 -3.69 -15.23
CA SER A 126 -4.44 -5.06 -15.39
C SER A 126 -3.38 -6.16 -15.24
N ARG A 127 -2.13 -5.88 -15.62
CA ARG A 127 -1.02 -6.83 -15.47
C ARG A 127 -0.68 -7.03 -13.99
N MET A 128 -0.57 -5.94 -13.24
CA MET A 128 -0.37 -5.98 -11.80
C MET A 128 -1.56 -6.60 -11.06
N SER A 129 -2.79 -6.36 -11.51
CA SER A 129 -3.98 -6.97 -10.92
C SER A 129 -3.94 -8.49 -11.01
N ARG A 130 -3.57 -9.05 -12.17
CA ARG A 130 -3.38 -10.50 -12.33
C ARG A 130 -2.26 -11.04 -11.44
N LEU A 131 -1.17 -10.27 -11.30
CA LEU A 131 -0.10 -10.61 -10.37
C LEU A 131 -0.61 -10.67 -8.91
N PHE A 132 -1.37 -9.66 -8.47
CA PHE A 132 -1.90 -9.58 -7.12
C PHE A 132 -2.86 -10.74 -6.82
N GLU A 133 -3.66 -11.14 -7.81
CA GLU A 133 -4.58 -12.28 -7.71
C GLU A 133 -3.83 -13.61 -7.61
N ALA A 134 -2.81 -13.81 -8.46
CA ALA A 134 -2.11 -15.08 -8.64
C ALA A 134 -1.03 -15.36 -7.57
N SER A 135 -0.39 -14.33 -7.02
CA SER A 135 0.74 -14.51 -6.10
C SER A 135 0.30 -14.84 -4.67
N GLY A 136 0.71 -16.02 -4.20
CA GLY A 136 0.55 -16.44 -2.80
C GLY A 136 1.44 -15.63 -1.84
N ALA A 137 2.62 -15.20 -2.30
CA ALA A 137 3.51 -14.35 -1.51
C ALA A 137 2.92 -12.95 -1.28
N ILE A 138 2.34 -12.32 -2.30
CA ILE A 138 1.67 -11.02 -2.16
C ILE A 138 0.50 -11.13 -1.18
N ARG A 139 -0.35 -12.16 -1.35
CA ARG A 139 -1.46 -12.43 -0.42
C ARG A 139 -0.98 -12.58 1.02
N LYS A 140 0.12 -13.31 1.23
CA LYS A 140 0.71 -13.50 2.55
C LYS A 140 1.20 -12.17 3.14
N VAL A 141 1.85 -11.31 2.34
CA VAL A 141 2.30 -9.98 2.78
C VAL A 141 1.13 -9.15 3.32
N PHE A 142 0.03 -9.04 2.57
CA PHE A 142 -1.14 -8.27 3.03
C PHE A 142 -1.85 -8.92 4.23
N THR A 143 -1.88 -10.26 4.30
CA THR A 143 -2.42 -10.98 5.45
C THR A 143 -1.58 -10.75 6.72
N ASP A 144 -0.26 -10.80 6.60
CA ASP A 144 0.65 -10.55 7.73
C ASP A 144 0.65 -9.08 8.14
N LEU A 145 0.52 -8.17 7.17
CA LEU A 145 0.34 -6.75 7.41
C LEU A 145 -0.93 -6.49 8.23
N ALA A 146 -2.07 -7.07 7.83
CA ALA A 146 -3.33 -6.96 8.56
C ALA A 146 -3.19 -7.45 10.01
N LYS A 147 -2.61 -8.65 10.21
CA LYS A 147 -2.34 -9.19 11.55
C LYS A 147 -1.43 -8.30 12.39
N THR A 148 -0.35 -7.80 11.79
CA THR A 148 0.62 -6.95 12.48
C THR A 148 0.03 -5.59 12.81
N ALA A 149 -0.87 -5.07 11.98
CA ALA A 149 -1.60 -3.83 12.23
C ALA A 149 -2.69 -3.98 13.32
N GLY A 150 -3.13 -5.19 13.62
CA GLY A 150 -4.21 -5.46 14.57
C GLY A 150 -5.61 -5.35 13.93
N ALA A 151 -5.72 -5.75 12.66
CA ALA A 151 -6.99 -6.02 11.98
C ALA A 151 -7.50 -7.43 12.31
#